data_AF-A0A973M9U9-F1
#
_entry.id   AF-A0A973M9U9-F1
#
_cell.length_a   1.000
_cell.length_b   1.000
_cell.length_c   1.000
_cell.angle_alpha   90.00
_cell.angle_beta   90.00
_cell.angle_gamma   90.00
#
_symmetry.space_group_name_H-M   'P 1'
#
loop_
_entity.id
_entity.type
_entity.pdbx_description
1 polymer ?
#
loop_
_entity_poly.entity_id
_entity_poly.type
_entity_poly.pdbx_seq_one_letter_code
_entity_poly.pdbx_strand_id
1 'polypeptide(L)' 'MSKKKLKVVLAYSGGLDTSIILKWLQTEYDAEVVTFTADLGQGEEVEPARRKAEMLGVRPENIF' A
#
# COMPACT_ATOMS: atom_id res chain seq x y z
N MET A 1 7.03 25.87 -9.33
CA MET A 1 6.71 25.25 -8.01
C MET A 1 6.38 23.79 -8.26
N SER A 2 7.09 22.84 -7.63
CA SER A 2 6.74 21.42 -7.73
C SER A 2 5.40 21.18 -7.01
N LYS A 3 4.42 20.58 -7.67
CA LYS A 3 3.16 20.17 -7.02
C LYS A 3 3.52 19.10 -5.99
N LYS A 4 3.16 19.34 -4.73
CA LYS A 4 3.30 18.33 -3.67
C LYS A 4 2.39 17.16 -4.02
N LYS A 5 2.94 15.96 -4.24
CA LYS A 5 2.14 14.74 -4.43
C LYS A 5 1.32 14.47 -3.17
N LEU A 6 0.06 14.06 -3.36
CA LEU A 6 -0.76 13.57 -2.26
C LEU A 6 -0.08 12.34 -1.66
N LYS A 7 0.10 12.31 -0.34
CA LYS A 7 0.69 11.16 0.36
C LYS A 7 -0.37 10.53 1.25
N VAL A 8 -0.59 9.22 1.08
CA VAL A 8 -1.66 8.47 1.75
C VAL A 8 -1.06 7.29 2.48
N VAL A 9 -1.45 7.10 3.74
CA VAL A 9 -1.22 5.84 4.46
C VAL A 9 -2.47 4.97 4.30
N LEU A 10 -2.31 3.78 3.72
CA LEU A 10 -3.37 2.81 3.49
C LEU A 10 -3.20 1.64 4.47
N ALA A 11 -4.21 1.40 5.30
CA ALA A 11 -4.34 0.12 6.00
C ALA A 11 -4.54 -0.98 4.94
N TYR A 12 -3.53 -1.82 4.78
CA TYR A 12 -3.42 -2.74 3.67
C TYR A 12 -3.38 -4.18 4.17
N SER A 13 -4.40 -4.97 3.83
CA SER A 13 -4.49 -6.38 4.23
C SER A 13 -3.83 -7.35 3.25
N GLY A 14 -3.42 -6.89 2.06
CA GLY A 14 -3.02 -7.80 0.97
C GLY A 14 -4.19 -8.44 0.22
N GLY A 15 -5.43 -8.26 0.68
CA GLY A 15 -6.66 -8.72 0.03
C GLY A 15 -6.90 -8.09 -1.35
N LEU A 16 -7.90 -8.59 -2.07
CA LEU A 16 -8.26 -8.08 -3.40
C LEU A 16 -8.67 -6.60 -3.33
N ASP A 17 -9.58 -6.27 -2.42
CA ASP A 17 -10.17 -4.92 -2.33
C ASP A 17 -9.11 -3.87 -2.00
N THR A 18 -8.28 -4.13 -0.98
CA THR A 18 -7.21 -3.22 -0.58
C THR A 18 -6.13 -3.08 -1.66
N SER A 19 -5.93 -4.11 -2.50
CA SER A 19 -5.01 -4.05 -3.65
C SER A 19 -5.55 -3.19 -4.79
N ILE A 20 -6.86 -3.25 -5.04
CA ILE A 20 -7.52 -2.38 -6.01
C ILE A 20 -7.49 -0.93 -5.52
N ILE A 21 -7.80 -0.68 -4.25
CA ILE A 21 -7.74 0.67 -3.65
C ILE A 21 -6.34 1.26 -3.76
N LEU A 22 -5.30 0.47 -3.49
CA LEU A 22 -3.90 0.90 -3.64
C LEU A 22 -3.63 1.39 -5.06
N LYS A 23 -4.05 0.63 -6.08
CA LYS A 23 -3.87 1.03 -7.49
C LYS A 23 -4.70 2.26 -7.83
N TRP A 24 -5.94 2.32 -7.37
CA TRP A 24 -6.83 3.45 -7.60
C TRP A 24 -6.28 4.76 -7.02
N LEU A 25 -5.71 4.74 -5.80
CA LEU A 25 -5.04 5.90 -5.21
C LEU A 25 -3.84 6.36 -6.07
N GLN A 26 -3.06 5.41 -6.58
CA GLN A 26 -1.92 5.72 -7.45
C GLN A 26 -2.37 6.33 -8.80
N THR A 27 -3.45 5.83 -9.41
CA THR A 27 -3.88 6.27 -10.75
C THR A 27 -4.74 7.52 -10.73
N GLU A 28 -5.76 7.58 -9.87
CA GLU A 28 -6.74 8.68 -9.87
C GLU A 28 -6.21 9.94 -9.18
N TYR A 29 -5.31 9.78 -8.22
CA TYR A 29 -4.79 10.89 -7.42
C TYR A 29 -3.30 11.17 -7.62
N ASP A 30 -2.61 10.39 -8.46
CA ASP A 30 -1.13 10.39 -8.57
C ASP A 30 -0.48 10.32 -7.16
N ALA A 31 -1.09 9.56 -6.26
CA ALA A 31 -0.72 9.56 -4.85
C ALA A 31 0.52 8.71 -4.60
N GLU A 32 1.39 9.21 -3.71
CA GLU A 32 2.40 8.41 -3.06
C GLU A 32 1.74 7.61 -1.92
N VAL A 33 1.57 6.31 -2.12
CA VAL A 33 0.94 5.43 -1.14
C VAL A 33 2.00 4.79 -0.24
N VAL A 34 1.75 4.82 1.06
CA VAL A 34 2.43 4.05 2.12
C VAL A 34 1.44 2.98 2.57
N THR A 35 1.86 1.72 2.63
CA THR A 35 1.01 0.63 3.12
C THR A 35 1.39 0.28 4.54
N PHE A 36 0.38 0.01 5.37
CA PHE A 36 0.56 -0.48 6.72
C PHE A 36 -0.25 -1.77 6.92
N THR A 37 0.41 -2.84 7.33
CA THR A 37 -0.18 -4.14 7.63
C THR A 37 0.15 -4.52 9.07
N ALA A 38 -0.85 -4.59 9.95
CA ALA A 38 -0.67 -5.02 11.33
C ALA A 38 -0.97 -6.52 11.49
N ASP A 39 -0.08 -7.26 12.13
CA ASP A 39 -0.42 -8.60 12.64
C ASP A 39 -1.21 -8.47 13.93
N LEU A 40 -2.46 -8.94 13.91
CA LEU A 40 -3.38 -8.95 15.04
C LEU A 40 -3.72 -10.37 15.50
N GLY A 41 -2.88 -11.36 15.12
CA GLY A 41 -3.08 -12.78 15.42
C GLY A 41 -3.45 -13.64 14.20
N GLN A 42 -3.29 -13.12 12.99
CA GLN A 42 -3.50 -13.88 11.74
C GLN A 42 -2.25 -14.67 11.33
N GLY A 43 -1.09 -14.41 11.93
CA GLY A 43 0.08 -15.30 11.93
C GLY A 43 0.96 -15.27 10.68
N GLU A 44 0.40 -15.18 9.46
CA GLU A 44 1.21 -15.31 8.22
C GLU A 44 0.85 -14.34 7.08
N GLU A 45 -0.09 -13.41 7.24
CA GLU A 45 -0.54 -12.54 6.12
C GLU A 45 0.38 -11.33 5.83
N VAL A 46 1.28 -10.97 6.75
CA VAL A 46 2.10 -9.74 6.63
C VAL A 46 3.11 -9.83 5.47
N GLU A 47 3.88 -10.90 5.37
CA GLU A 47 4.86 -11.05 4.28
C GLU A 47 4.24 -11.19 2.89
N PRO A 48 3.17 -11.98 2.70
CA PRO A 48 2.41 -11.99 1.45
C PRO A 48 1.86 -10.61 1.08
N ALA A 49 1.32 -9.85 2.04
CA ALA A 49 0.86 -8.48 1.82
C ALA A 49 2.03 -7.58 1.39
N ARG A 50 3.18 -7.64 2.08
CA ARG A 50 4.38 -6.89 1.75
C ARG A 50 4.83 -7.12 0.30
N ARG A 51 4.97 -8.39 -0.10
CA ARG A 51 5.36 -8.76 -1.48
C ARG A 51 4.35 -8.25 -2.51
N LYS A 52 3.06 -8.32 -2.20
CA LYS A 52 2.01 -7.85 -3.10
C LYS A 52 2.04 -6.33 -3.26
N ALA A 53 2.30 -5.58 -2.18
CA ALA A 53 2.48 -4.13 -2.24
C ALA A 53 3.69 -3.73 -3.10
N GLU A 54 4.83 -4.44 -2.97
CA GLU A 54 6.01 -4.25 -3.83
C GLU A 54 5.69 -4.51 -5.31
N MET A 55 5.00 -5.62 -5.62
CA MET A 55 4.57 -5.93 -6.99
C MET A 55 3.64 -4.86 -7.57
N LEU A 56 2.86 -4.19 -6.71
CA LEU A 56 1.97 -3.09 -7.10
C LEU A 56 2.69 -1.73 -7.12
N GLY A 57 4.01 -1.69 -6.99
CA GLY A 57 4.82 -0.48 -7.18
C GLY A 57 4.93 0.42 -5.96
N VAL A 58 4.61 -0.08 -4.77
CA VAL A 58 4.98 0.61 -3.52
C VAL A 58 6.47 0.40 -3.29
N ARG A 59 7.16 1.48 -2.95
CA ARG A 59 8.60 1.43 -2.65
C ARG A 59 8.84 0.66 -1.35
N PRO A 60 9.90 -0.15 -1.22
CA PRO A 60 10.15 -0.94 -0.01
C PRO A 60 10.17 -0.08 1.28
N GLU A 61 10.69 1.15 1.23
CA GLU A 61 10.71 2.08 2.36
C GLU A 61 9.33 2.63 2.77
N ASN A 62 8.29 2.35 1.99
CA ASN A 62 6.91 2.78 2.19
C ASN A 62 5.99 1.60 2.56
N ILE A 63 6.53 0.44 2.94
CA ILE A 63 5.75 -0.74 3.34
C ILE A 63 6.08 -1.06 4.80
N PHE A 64 5.05 -1.00 5.66
CA PHE A 64 5.15 -1.15 7.11
C PHE A 64 4.21 -2.23 7.63
#